data_AF-A0A924DQR5-F1
#
_entry.id   AF-A0A924DQR5-F1
#
_cell.length_a   1.000
_cell.length_b   1.000
_cell.length_c   1.000
_cell.angle_alpha   90.00
_cell.angle_beta   90.00
_cell.angle_gamma   90.00
#
_symmetry.space_group_name_H-M   'P 1'
#
loop_
_entity.id
_entity.type
_entity.pdbx_description
1 polymer ?
#
loop_
_entity_poly.entity_id
_entity_poly.type
_entity_poly.pdbx_seq_one_letter_code
_entity_poly.pdbx_strand_id
1 'polypeptide(L)'
;MKKNTKLENLVLMTLSFFEPMTFSQIILDFDSDLLKDFPDFDKEQLQEVINLLEKKKFIKRLTIDKEIGWIRVHSKRSWWKRLFSL
;
A
#
# COMPACT_ATOMS: atom_id res chain seq x y z
N MET A 1 1.62 19.81 1.50
CA MET A 1 1.43 18.41 1.05
C MET A 1 0.11 17.91 1.65
N LYS A 2 -0.82 17.37 0.85
CA LYS A 2 -2.19 17.03 1.32
C LYS A 2 -2.15 15.84 2.31
N LYS A 3 -2.85 15.91 3.45
CA LYS A 3 -2.87 14.90 4.54
C LYS A 3 -2.98 13.45 4.01
N ASN A 4 -3.84 13.22 3.01
CA ASN A 4 -4.04 11.91 2.38
C ASN A 4 -2.75 11.29 1.79
N THR A 5 -1.84 12.11 1.24
CA THR A 5 -0.58 11.57 0.69
C THR A 5 0.38 11.03 1.74
N LYS A 6 0.32 11.51 2.99
CA LYS A 6 1.19 10.97 4.06
C LYS A 6 0.69 9.61 4.53
N LEU A 7 -0.62 9.45 4.72
CA LEU A 7 -1.21 8.19 5.14
C LEU A 7 -1.04 7.12 4.05
N GLU A 8 -1.28 7.46 2.78
CA GLU A 8 -1.01 6.56 1.65
C GLU A 8 0.44 6.07 1.65
N ASN A 9 1.40 6.97 1.89
CA ASN A 9 2.81 6.59 1.97
C ASN A 9 3.11 5.70 3.17
N LEU A 10 2.51 5.97 4.33
CA LEU A 10 2.67 5.13 5.52
C LEU A 10 2.21 3.70 5.22
N VAL A 11 0.97 3.52 4.75
CA VAL A 11 0.42 2.20 4.40
C VAL A 11 1.26 1.51 3.32
N LEU A 12 1.73 2.26 2.32
CA LEU A 12 2.59 1.72 1.26
C LEU A 12 3.97 1.32 1.77
N MET A 13 4.51 1.99 2.78
CA MET A 13 5.80 1.65 3.40
C MET A 13 5.68 0.43 4.31
N THR A 14 4.53 0.23 4.96
CA THR A 14 4.23 -0.97 5.76
C THR A 14 4.12 -2.22 4.89
N LEU A 15 3.58 -2.11 3.67
CA LEU A 15 3.39 -3.26 2.80
C LEU A 15 4.72 -3.84 2.25
N SER A 16 4.87 -5.16 2.40
CA SER A 16 6.02 -5.91 1.90
C SER A 16 6.04 -6.01 0.37
N PHE A 17 7.26 -6.01 -0.19
CA PHE A 17 7.52 -6.28 -1.60
C PHE A 17 7.66 -7.77 -1.92
N PHE A 18 7.87 -8.61 -0.91
CA PHE A 18 8.25 -10.01 -1.10
C PHE A 18 7.11 -10.97 -0.77
N GLU A 19 6.31 -10.62 0.24
CA GLU A 19 5.22 -11.46 0.73
C GLU A 19 3.95 -10.62 0.83
N PRO A 20 2.78 -11.15 0.44
CA PRO A 20 1.55 -10.39 0.57
C PRO A 20 1.07 -10.44 2.02
N MET A 21 0.56 -9.31 2.50
CA MET A 21 0.14 -9.13 3.87
C MET A 21 -1.38 -9.06 3.95
N THR A 22 -1.96 -9.79 4.90
CA THR A 22 -3.37 -9.70 5.25
C THR A 22 -3.66 -8.38 5.95
N PHE A 23 -4.93 -8.02 6.02
CA PHE A 23 -5.37 -6.81 6.71
C PHE A 23 -4.87 -6.75 8.17
N SER A 24 -4.94 -7.88 8.87
CA SER A 24 -4.48 -8.01 10.26
C SER A 24 -2.97 -7.82 10.38
N GLN A 25 -2.19 -8.39 9.46
CA GLN A 25 -0.73 -8.21 9.43
C GLN A 25 -0.35 -6.75 9.19
N ILE A 26 -1.03 -6.06 8.28
CA ILE A 26 -0.79 -4.63 8.03
C ILE A 26 -1.02 -3.80 9.30
N ILE A 27 -2.08 -4.11 10.07
CA ILE A 27 -2.36 -3.41 11.33
C ILE A 27 -1.23 -3.64 12.35
N LEU A 28 -0.78 -4.88 12.49
CA LEU A 28 0.25 -5.25 13.47
C LEU A 28 1.62 -4.65 13.14
N ASP A 29 1.92 -4.45 11.86
CA ASP A 29 3.19 -3.91 11.39
C ASP A 29 3.21 -2.37 11.27
N PHE A 30 2.14 -1.67 11.68
CA PHE A 30 2.19 -0.21 11.71
C PHE A 30 3.16 0.31 12.77
N ASP A 31 3.94 1.30 12.36
CA ASP A 31 4.72 2.11 13.29
C ASP A 31 3.79 3.00 14.13
N SER A 32 3.66 2.64 15.42
CA SER A 32 2.82 3.34 16.38
C SER A 32 3.20 4.80 16.60
N ASP A 33 4.46 5.18 16.35
CA ASP A 33 4.89 6.58 16.47
C ASP A 33 4.41 7.41 15.27
N LEU A 34 4.40 6.83 14.07
CA LEU A 34 3.89 7.47 12.86
C LEU A 34 2.36 7.57 12.84
N LEU A 35 1.67 6.63 13.50
CA LEU A 35 0.21 6.68 13.64
C LEU A 35 -0.29 7.84 14.50
N LYS A 36 0.53 8.39 15.40
CA LYS A 36 0.17 9.56 16.23
C LYS A 36 -0.19 10.80 15.40
N ASP A 37 0.32 10.89 14.17
CA ASP A 37 0.00 11.97 13.23
C ASP A 37 -1.41 11.81 12.59
N PHE A 38 -2.07 10.68 12.81
CA PHE A 38 -3.37 10.33 12.22
C PHE A 38 -4.36 9.87 13.31
N PRO A 39 -4.87 10.78 14.17
CA PRO A 39 -5.74 10.42 15.29
C PRO A 39 -7.08 9.79 14.86
N ASP A 40 -7.53 10.08 13.62
CA ASP A 40 -8.76 9.54 13.05
C ASP A 40 -8.50 8.25 12.25
N PHE A 41 -7.29 7.67 12.33
CA PHE A 41 -6.96 6.47 11.57
C PHE A 41 -7.63 5.25 12.17
N ASP A 42 -8.51 4.64 11.39
CA ASP A 42 -9.25 3.44 11.75
C ASP A 42 -9.21 2.40 10.63
N LYS A 43 -9.97 1.33 10.84
CA LYS A 43 -10.13 0.24 9.88
C LYS A 43 -10.68 0.71 8.53
N GLU A 44 -11.62 1.65 8.54
CA GLU A 44 -12.30 2.14 7.34
C GLU A 44 -11.33 2.98 6.50
N GLN A 45 -10.58 3.88 7.15
CA GLN A 45 -9.51 4.65 6.54
C GLN A 45 -8.42 3.77 5.93
N LEU A 46 -8.00 2.71 6.64
CA LEU A 46 -7.06 1.73 6.08
C LEU A 46 -7.62 1.06 4.82
N GLN A 47 -8.87 0.61 4.86
CA GLN A 47 -9.50 -0.05 3.72
C GLN A 47 -9.63 0.90 2.51
N GLU A 48 -9.97 2.17 2.74
CA GLU A 48 -10.01 3.21 1.71
C GLU A 48 -8.64 3.42 1.07
N VAL A 49 -7.58 3.54 1.89
CA VAL A 49 -6.21 3.73 1.41
C VAL A 49 -5.72 2.52 0.61
N ILE A 50 -5.99 1.30 1.08
CA ILE A 50 -5.68 0.07 0.33
C ILE A 50 -6.37 0.08 -1.03
N ASN A 51 -7.67 0.38 -1.08
CA ASN A 51 -8.43 0.45 -2.33
C ASN A 51 -7.86 1.52 -3.29
N LEU A 52 -7.45 2.68 -2.76
CA LEU A 52 -6.82 3.74 -3.55
C LEU A 52 -5.46 3.30 -4.10
N LEU A 53 -4.61 2.68 -3.29
CA LEU A 53 -3.30 2.18 -3.70
C LEU A 53 -3.41 1.06 -4.74
N GLU A 54 -4.42 0.19 -4.61
CA GLU A 54 -4.73 -0.87 -5.56
C GLU A 54 -5.19 -0.28 -6.90
N LYS A 55 -6.10 0.70 -6.86
CA LYS A 55 -6.54 1.45 -8.05
C LYS A 55 -5.39 2.16 -8.76
N LYS A 56 -4.44 2.72 -7.99
CA LYS A 56 -3.21 3.35 -8.49
C LYS A 56 -2.15 2.35 -8.95
N LYS A 57 -2.38 1.04 -8.78
CA LYS A 57 -1.45 -0.06 -9.11
C LYS A 57 -0.11 0.02 -8.36
N PHE A 58 -0.11 0.56 -7.14
CA PHE A 58 1.04 0.52 -6.24
C PHE A 58 1.08 -0.77 -5.41
N ILE A 59 -0.07 -1.42 -5.26
CA ILE A 59 -0.22 -2.70 -4.58
C ILE A 59 -1.09 -3.63 -5.42
N LYS A 60 -0.98 -4.92 -5.20
CA LYS A 60 -1.78 -5.95 -5.86
C LYS A 60 -2.44 -6.84 -4.81
N ARG A 61 -3.74 -7.09 -4.99
CA ARG A 61 -4.50 -8.06 -4.21
C ARG A 61 -4.21 -9.48 -4.67
N LEU A 62 -4.03 -10.39 -3.71
CA LEU A 62 -3.79 -11.81 -3.90
C LEU A 62 -4.63 -12.62 -2.90
N THR A 63 -4.91 -13.87 -3.23
CA THR A 63 -5.56 -14.81 -2.30
C THR A 63 -4.51 -15.76 -1.76
N ILE A 64 -4.39 -15.89 -0.44
CA ILE A 64 -3.42 -16.74 0.26
C ILE A 64 -4.18 -17.49 1.33
N ASP A 65 -4.10 -18.82 1.33
CA ASP A 65 -4.76 -19.66 2.33
C ASP A 65 -6.24 -19.33 2.59
N LYS A 66 -6.96 -18.95 1.52
CA LYS A 66 -8.37 -18.51 1.50
C LYS A 66 -8.64 -17.12 2.07
N GLU A 67 -7.60 -16.37 2.44
CA GLU A 67 -7.69 -14.97 2.86
C GLU A 67 -7.22 -14.02 1.76
N ILE A 68 -7.63 -12.76 1.86
CA ILE A 68 -7.18 -11.68 0.97
C ILE A 68 -5.93 -11.05 1.58
N GLY A 69 -4.87 -11.00 0.77
CA GLY A 69 -3.64 -10.28 1.08
C GLY A 69 -3.30 -9.24 0.02
N TRP A 70 -2.43 -8.29 0.39
CA TRP A 70 -1.92 -7.26 -0.50
C TRP A 70 -0.40 -7.28 -0.49
N ILE A 71 0.20 -7.22 -1.68
CA ILE A 71 1.65 -7.09 -1.85
C ILE A 71 1.95 -5.78 -2.56
N ARG A 72 3.04 -5.13 -2.16
CA ARG A 72 3.54 -3.95 -2.85
C ARG A 72 4.09 -4.33 -4.21
N VAL A 73 3.79 -3.52 -5.23
CA VAL A 73 4.33 -3.70 -6.57
C VAL A 73 5.17 -2.49 -6.97
N HIS A 74 6.29 -2.74 -7.63
CA HIS A 74 7.04 -1.66 -8.25
C HIS A 74 6.19 -1.07 -9.38
N SER A 75 6.05 0.25 -9.41
CA SER A 75 5.49 0.92 -10.58
C SER A 75 6.39 0.57 -11.76
N LYS A 76 5.81 -0.09 -12.77
CA LYS A 76 6.54 -0.44 -13.99
C LYS A 76 7.05 0.87 -14.59
N ARG A 77 8.37 1.11 -14.54
CA ARG A 77 8.98 2.18 -15.33
C ARG A 77 8.53 1.95 -16.77
N SER A 78 7.90 2.96 -17.37
CA SER A 78 7.26 2.85 -18.68
C SER A 78 8.26 2.32 -19.70
N TRP A 79 8.10 1.07 -20.12
CA TRP A 79 9.01 0.36 -21.03
C TRP A 79 9.19 1.10 -22.37
N TRP A 80 8.22 1.95 -22.71
CA TRP A 80 8.21 2.85 -23.85
C TRP A 80 9.35 3.88 -23.86
N LYS A 81 9.82 4.34 -22.69
CA LYS A 81 10.97 5.27 -22.62
C LYS A 81 12.30 4.63 -23.04
N ARG A 82 12.36 3.29 -23.13
CA ARG A 82 13.55 2.52 -23.46
C ARG A 82 13.60 2.10 -24.93
N LEU A 83 12.46 2.12 -25.64
CA LEU A 83 12.35 1.82 -27.07
C LEU A 83 12.43 3.08 -27.97
N PHE A 84 12.07 4.26 -27.45
CA PHE A 84 12.14 5.54 -28.17
C PHE A 84 13.40 6.37 -27.84
N SER A 85 14.44 5.73 -27.26
CA SER A 85 15.75 6.36 -27.00
C SER A 85 16.86 5.82 -27.90
N LEU A 86 16.50 5.30 -29.08
CA LEU A 86 17.40 4.93 -30.17
C LEU A 86 16.99 5.70 -31.43
#